data_AF-A0A7S2JGF7-F1
#
_entry.id   AF-A0A7S2JGF7-F1
#
_cell.length_a   1.000
_cell.length_b   1.000
_cell.length_c   1.000
_cell.angle_alpha   90.00
_cell.angle_beta   90.00
_cell.angle_gamma   90.00
#
_symmetry.space_group_name_H-M   'P 1'
#
loop_
_entity.id
_entity.type
_entity.pdbx_description
1 polymer ?
#
loop_
_entity_poly.entity_id
_entity_poly.type
_entity_poly.pdbx_seq_one_letter_code
_entity_poly.pdbx_strand_id
1 'polypeptide(L)'
;VSDGGSVRVLVVSDTHGFHRELELPEADLLIHCGDAISKERPRRQESAEDFVAWFREIPCKDKVFIPGNHEEYTRQYFRREMAACWGEGPARLSGLLLYALPYSRAAQGYRDLQRDVDVLVTH
;
A
#
# COMPACT_ATOMS: atom_id res chain seq x y z
N VAL A 1 -14.77 14.75 3.47
CA VAL A 1 -14.13 15.58 2.42
C VAL A 1 -13.57 16.86 3.04
N SER A 2 -12.28 17.11 2.89
CA SER A 2 -11.55 18.23 3.51
C SER A 2 -11.87 19.57 2.84
N ASP A 3 -12.02 20.62 3.66
CA ASP A 3 -12.32 21.99 3.24
C ASP A 3 -11.01 22.71 2.87
N GLY A 4 -10.70 22.77 1.57
CA GLY A 4 -9.88 23.81 0.95
C GLY A 4 -8.35 23.87 1.16
N GLY A 5 -7.73 23.12 2.08
CA GLY A 5 -6.26 23.23 2.25
C GLY A 5 -5.49 22.09 2.93
N SER A 6 -6.15 21.06 3.46
CA SER A 6 -5.49 19.96 4.18
C SER A 6 -5.82 18.61 3.54
N VAL A 7 -4.82 17.75 3.37
CA VAL A 7 -5.01 16.37 2.89
C VAL A 7 -5.06 15.43 4.08
N ARG A 8 -6.11 14.61 4.19
CA ARG A 8 -6.16 13.53 5.19
C ARG A 8 -5.53 12.26 4.62
N VAL A 9 -4.40 11.87 5.19
CA VAL A 9 -3.69 10.64 4.86
C VAL A 9 -3.97 9.58 5.91
N LEU A 10 -4.46 8.42 5.48
CA LEU A 10 -4.64 7.22 6.31
C LEU A 10 -3.55 6.21 5.97
N VAL A 11 -2.81 5.76 6.98
CA VAL A 11 -1.70 4.82 6.81
C VAL A 11 -2.01 3.55 7.59
N VAL A 12 -1.91 2.41 6.92
CA VAL A 12 -2.14 1.07 7.46
C VAL A 12 -0.94 0.19 7.09
N SER A 13 -0.61 -0.79 7.91
CA SER A 13 0.45 -1.77 7.62
C SER A 13 0.15 -3.05 8.38
N ASP A 14 0.81 -4.15 8.02
CA ASP A 14 0.90 -5.34 8.85
C ASP A 14 -0.46 -5.90 9.27
N THR A 15 -1.41 -5.90 8.33
CA THR A 15 -2.72 -6.49 8.60
C THR A 15 -2.65 -8.01 8.65
N HIS A 16 -1.64 -8.65 8.03
CA HIS A 16 -1.39 -10.09 8.09
C HIS A 16 -2.64 -10.97 7.83
N GLY A 17 -3.57 -10.49 7.00
CA GLY A 17 -4.84 -11.15 6.69
C GLY A 17 -6.05 -10.71 7.53
N PHE A 18 -5.88 -9.83 8.52
CA PHE A 18 -6.94 -9.32 9.41
C PHE A 18 -7.51 -7.96 8.99
N HIS A 19 -7.32 -7.57 7.73
CA HIS A 19 -7.74 -6.26 7.20
C HIS A 19 -9.26 -6.00 7.32
N ARG A 20 -10.09 -7.06 7.37
CA ARG A 20 -11.55 -6.95 7.56
C ARG A 20 -11.97 -6.56 8.97
N GLU A 21 -11.07 -6.64 9.95
CA GLU A 21 -11.32 -6.17 11.33
C GLU A 21 -11.16 -4.65 11.47
N LEU A 22 -10.67 -3.98 10.42
CA LEU A 22 -10.43 -2.54 10.45
C LEU A 22 -11.69 -1.75 10.07
N GLU A 23 -12.09 -0.86 10.99
CA GLU A 23 -13.02 0.24 10.70
C GLU A 23 -12.21 1.47 10.29
N LEU A 24 -12.12 1.73 8.99
CA LEU A 24 -11.31 2.81 8.45
C LEU A 24 -12.10 4.14 8.42
N PRO A 25 -11.53 5.25 8.93
CA PRO A 25 -12.14 6.57 8.73
C PRO A 25 -12.03 7.01 7.26
N GLU A 26 -12.88 7.96 6.85
CA GLU A 26 -12.72 8.63 5.55
C GLU A 26 -11.34 9.29 5.45
N ALA A 27 -10.70 9.16 4.28
CA ALA A 27 -9.42 9.75 3.95
C ALA A 27 -9.36 10.18 2.48
N ASP A 28 -8.52 11.16 2.18
CA ASP A 28 -8.25 11.61 0.82
C ASP A 28 -7.24 10.66 0.13
N LEU A 29 -6.24 10.20 0.90
CA LEU A 29 -5.22 9.23 0.50
C LEU A 29 -5.12 8.08 1.50
N LEU A 30 -5.26 6.84 1.02
CA LEU A 30 -4.97 5.61 1.78
C LEU A 30 -3.64 5.00 1.34
N ILE A 31 -2.77 4.68 2.30
CA ILE A 31 -1.49 4.00 2.09
C ILE A 31 -1.53 2.70 2.89
N HIS A 32 -1.33 1.55 2.24
CA HIS A 32 -1.04 0.30 2.93
C HIS A 32 0.43 -0.10 2.70
N CYS A 33 1.22 -0.09 3.76
CA CYS A 33 2.68 -0.23 3.74
C CYS A 33 3.16 -1.69 3.72
N GLY A 34 2.38 -2.61 3.16
CA GLY A 34 2.77 -4.02 3.00
C GLY A 34 2.46 -4.94 4.19
N ASP A 35 2.87 -6.21 4.05
CA ASP A 35 2.55 -7.31 4.97
C ASP A 35 1.04 -7.42 5.24
N ALA A 36 0.30 -7.39 4.14
CA ALA A 36 -1.15 -7.40 4.11
C ALA A 36 -1.76 -8.80 4.22
N ILE A 37 -1.01 -9.82 3.80
CA ILE A 37 -1.50 -11.20 3.67
C ILE A 37 -0.93 -12.12 4.73
N SER A 38 -1.67 -13.18 5.04
CA SER A 38 -1.16 -14.26 5.86
C SER A 38 0.03 -14.95 5.17
N LYS A 39 1.13 -15.12 5.92
CA LYS A 39 2.31 -15.85 5.43
C LYS A 39 2.06 -17.36 5.33
N GLU A 40 1.07 -17.87 6.04
CA GLU A 40 0.85 -19.31 6.20
C GLU A 40 0.30 -19.96 4.92
N ARG A 41 0.86 -21.13 4.58
CA ARG A 41 0.29 -21.99 3.54
C ARG A 41 -0.77 -22.91 4.17
N PRO A 42 -1.86 -23.26 3.46
CA PRO A 42 -2.13 -22.97 2.04
C PRO A 42 -2.83 -21.62 1.78
N ARG A 43 -3.26 -20.89 2.83
CA ARG A 43 -4.19 -19.76 2.73
C ARG A 43 -3.61 -18.47 2.12
N ARG A 44 -2.31 -18.41 1.85
CA ARG A 44 -1.64 -17.21 1.30
C ARG A 44 -2.31 -16.64 0.05
N GLN A 45 -2.68 -17.48 -0.92
CA GLN A 45 -3.29 -17.01 -2.16
C GLN A 45 -4.71 -16.48 -1.92
N GLU A 46 -5.52 -17.22 -1.16
CA GLU A 46 -6.87 -16.79 -0.75
C GLU A 46 -6.81 -15.47 0.04
N SER A 47 -5.84 -15.33 0.95
CA SER A 47 -5.62 -14.09 1.71
C SER A 47 -5.22 -12.91 0.82
N ALA A 48 -4.49 -13.14 -0.27
CA ALA A 48 -4.17 -12.11 -1.25
C ALA A 48 -5.40 -11.68 -2.07
N GLU A 49 -6.21 -12.64 -2.50
CA GLU A 49 -7.48 -12.38 -3.19
C GLU A 49 -8.46 -11.60 -2.31
N ASP A 50 -8.58 -11.99 -1.06
CA ASP A 50 -9.42 -11.33 -0.06
C ASP A 50 -8.98 -9.88 0.18
N PHE A 51 -7.67 -9.65 0.35
CA PHE A 51 -7.12 -8.31 0.51
C PHE A 51 -7.34 -7.43 -0.72
N VAL A 52 -7.13 -7.96 -1.93
CA VAL A 52 -7.40 -7.20 -3.17
C VAL A 52 -8.87 -6.78 -3.24
N ALA A 53 -9.80 -7.69 -2.92
CA ALA A 53 -11.22 -7.40 -2.91
C ALA A 53 -11.56 -6.29 -1.90
N TRP A 54 -11.13 -6.47 -0.64
CA TRP A 54 -11.33 -5.47 0.42
C TRP A 54 -10.72 -4.11 0.06
N PHE A 55 -9.48 -4.07 -0.44
CA PHE A 55 -8.82 -2.81 -0.75
C PHE A 55 -9.51 -2.04 -1.89
N ARG A 56 -10.11 -2.75 -2.85
CA ARG A 56 -10.92 -2.14 -3.93
C ARG A 56 -12.21 -1.53 -3.39
N GLU A 57 -12.85 -2.17 -2.41
CA GLU A 57 -14.12 -1.74 -1.80
C GLU A 57 -13.99 -0.45 -0.98
N ILE A 58 -12.81 -0.14 -0.43
CA ILE A 58 -12.61 1.07 0.39
C ILE A 58 -12.93 2.33 -0.44
N PRO A 59 -13.88 3.18 0.00
CA PRO A 59 -14.29 4.39 -0.71
C PRO A 59 -13.29 5.53 -0.49
N CYS A 60 -12.07 5.35 -0.99
CA CYS A 60 -11.01 6.34 -1.02
C CYS A 60 -10.49 6.42 -2.46
N LYS A 61 -10.40 7.64 -3.02
CA LYS A 61 -10.06 7.85 -4.43
C LYS A 61 -8.61 7.50 -4.71
N ASP A 62 -7.70 8.06 -3.92
CA ASP A 62 -6.28 7.81 -4.07
C ASP A 62 -5.86 6.75 -3.05
N LYS A 63 -5.38 5.62 -3.56
CA LYS A 63 -4.95 4.50 -2.74
C LYS A 63 -3.63 3.99 -3.26
N VAL A 64 -2.72 3.62 -2.36
CA VAL A 64 -1.45 2.99 -2.73
C VAL A 64 -1.18 1.80 -1.83
N PHE A 65 -0.76 0.69 -2.45
CA PHE A 65 -0.31 -0.52 -1.79
C PHE A 65 1.15 -0.75 -2.12
N ILE A 66 1.97 -0.91 -1.08
CA ILE A 66 3.41 -1.11 -1.18
C ILE A 66 3.65 -2.53 -0.67
N PRO A 67 4.06 -3.49 -1.53
CA PRO A 67 4.18 -4.87 -1.11
C PRO A 67 5.33 -5.03 -0.10
N GLY A 68 5.06 -5.86 0.89
CA GLY A 68 6.00 -6.25 1.88
C GLY A 68 6.75 -7.54 1.58
N ASN A 69 7.43 -8.06 2.60
CA ASN A 69 8.08 -9.36 2.50
C ASN A 69 7.10 -10.52 2.42
N HIS A 70 5.88 -10.39 2.94
CA HIS A 70 4.87 -11.46 2.87
C HIS A 70 4.28 -11.61 1.48
N GLU A 71 4.29 -10.53 0.70
CA GLU A 71 3.83 -10.52 -0.69
C GLU A 71 4.90 -10.96 -1.70
N GLU A 72 6.11 -11.33 -1.28
CA GLU A 72 7.20 -11.70 -2.20
C GLU A 72 6.77 -12.79 -3.22
N TYR A 73 6.04 -13.80 -2.76
CA TYR A 73 5.57 -14.91 -3.61
C TYR A 73 4.31 -14.59 -4.42
N THR A 74 3.52 -13.61 -3.99
CA THR A 74 2.29 -13.15 -4.66
C THR A 74 2.51 -11.83 -5.41
N ARG A 75 3.75 -11.35 -5.51
CA ARG A 75 4.09 -10.03 -6.06
C ARG A 75 3.58 -9.82 -7.48
N GLN A 76 3.65 -10.85 -8.32
CA GLN A 76 3.13 -10.78 -9.69
C GLN A 76 1.61 -10.71 -9.72
N TYR A 77 0.94 -11.44 -8.82
CA TYR A 77 -0.52 -11.35 -8.66
C TYR A 77 -0.90 -9.93 -8.25
N PHE A 78 -0.26 -9.36 -7.22
CA PHE A 78 -0.51 -7.99 -6.78
C PHE A 78 -0.21 -6.94 -7.85
N ARG A 79 0.92 -7.05 -8.56
CA ARG A 79 1.23 -6.13 -9.66
C ARG A 79 0.16 -6.11 -10.74
N ARG A 80 -0.47 -7.26 -11.02
CA ARG A 80 -1.53 -7.37 -12.02
C ARG A 80 -2.85 -6.82 -11.47
N GLU A 81 -3.28 -7.28 -10.30
CA GLU A 81 -4.60 -6.96 -9.75
C GLU A 81 -4.68 -5.56 -9.14
N MET A 82 -3.55 -5.01 -8.68
CA MET A 82 -3.46 -3.70 -8.03
C MET A 82 -2.63 -2.71 -8.84
N ALA A 83 -2.53 -2.89 -10.17
CA ALA A 83 -1.71 -2.03 -11.03
C ALA A 83 -2.01 -0.53 -10.87
N ALA A 84 -3.29 -0.17 -10.68
CA ALA A 84 -3.73 1.22 -10.51
C ALA A 84 -3.32 1.86 -9.17
N CYS A 85 -2.96 1.05 -8.18
CA CYS A 85 -2.58 1.49 -6.83
C CYS A 85 -1.24 0.88 -6.39
N TRP A 86 -0.39 0.45 -7.33
CA TRP A 86 0.90 -0.13 -7.01
C TRP A 86 1.91 0.95 -6.61
N GLY A 87 2.46 0.85 -5.40
CA GLY A 87 3.46 1.79 -4.90
C GLY A 87 4.88 1.33 -5.19
N GLU A 88 5.55 1.96 -6.16
CA GLU A 88 6.98 1.79 -6.41
C GLU A 88 7.54 3.07 -7.06
N GLY A 89 8.48 3.73 -6.38
CA GLY A 89 9.04 5.01 -6.82
C GLY A 89 8.11 6.21 -6.55
N PRO A 90 8.30 7.33 -7.26
CA PRO A 90 7.55 8.57 -7.04
C PRO A 90 6.14 8.53 -7.64
N ALA A 91 5.15 9.06 -6.92
CA ALA A 91 3.78 9.24 -7.40
C ALA A 91 3.15 10.50 -6.78
N ARG A 92 2.35 11.25 -7.55
CA ARG A 92 1.57 12.37 -7.01
C ARG A 92 0.14 11.93 -6.76
N LEU A 93 -0.26 11.90 -5.48
CA LEU A 93 -1.58 11.44 -5.02
C LEU A 93 -2.17 12.48 -4.06
N SER A 94 -3.42 12.86 -4.28
CA SER A 94 -4.10 13.90 -3.48
C SER A 94 -3.30 15.20 -3.33
N GLY A 95 -2.50 15.54 -4.34
CA GLY A 95 -1.62 16.72 -4.34
C GLY A 95 -0.24 16.49 -3.69
N LEU A 96 -0.05 15.44 -2.90
CA LEU A 96 1.21 15.08 -2.23
C LEU A 96 2.14 14.29 -3.15
N LEU A 97 3.43 14.59 -3.13
CA LEU A 97 4.48 13.79 -3.75
C LEU A 97 4.91 12.68 -2.79
N LEU A 98 4.47 11.46 -3.12
CA LEU A 98 4.82 10.23 -2.42
C LEU A 98 6.02 9.56 -3.09
N TYR A 99 6.90 8.94 -2.32
CA TYR A 99 7.93 8.01 -2.82
C TYR A 99 7.83 6.69 -2.08
N ALA A 100 7.55 5.61 -2.80
CA ALA A 100 7.34 4.28 -2.24
C ALA A 100 8.54 3.36 -2.51
N LEU A 101 9.00 2.70 -1.45
CA LEU A 101 10.05 1.69 -1.47
C LEU A 101 9.48 0.33 -1.02
N PRO A 102 9.01 -0.50 -1.96
CA PRO A 102 8.68 -1.89 -1.69
C PRO A 102 9.80 -2.68 -1.03
N TYR A 103 9.43 -3.75 -0.31
CA TYR A 103 10.41 -4.70 0.19
C TYR A 103 11.31 -5.23 -0.93
N SER A 104 12.62 -5.19 -0.68
CA SER A 104 13.64 -5.80 -1.53
C SER A 104 14.80 -6.30 -0.67
N ARG A 105 15.16 -7.58 -0.82
CA ARG A 105 16.30 -8.20 -0.12
C ARG A 105 17.64 -7.52 -0.43
N ALA A 106 17.74 -6.85 -1.59
CA ALA A 106 18.99 -6.22 -2.03
C ALA A 106 19.19 -4.80 -1.49
N ALA A 107 18.19 -4.23 -0.79
CA ALA A 107 18.21 -2.86 -0.26
C ALA A 107 18.60 -1.77 -1.30
N GLN A 108 18.52 -2.08 -2.60
CA GLN A 108 19.05 -1.23 -3.67
C GLN A 108 18.36 0.15 -3.75
N GLY A 109 17.08 0.24 -3.40
CA GLY A 109 16.31 1.48 -3.49
C GLY A 109 16.63 2.53 -2.42
N TYR A 110 17.27 2.18 -1.31
CA TYR A 110 17.52 3.12 -0.21
C TYR A 110 18.61 4.16 -0.53
N ARG A 111 19.48 3.90 -1.50
CA ARG A 111 20.59 4.80 -1.87
C ARG A 111 20.15 5.90 -2.86
N ASP A 112 19.09 5.65 -3.61
CA ASP A 112 18.56 6.55 -4.65
C ASP A 112 17.34 7.34 -4.17
N LEU A 113 17.20 7.48 -2.85
CA LEU A 113 16.09 8.15 -2.21
C LEU A 113 15.99 9.61 -2.67
N GLN A 114 14.86 9.97 -3.27
CA GLN A 114 14.53 11.38 -3.49
C GLN A 114 14.31 12.06 -2.14
N ARG A 115 15.05 13.14 -1.88
CA ARG A 115 15.04 13.84 -0.59
C ARG A 115 13.97 14.93 -0.49
N ASP A 116 13.36 15.29 -1.62
CA ASP A 116 12.35 16.33 -1.72
C ASP A 116 10.99 15.69 -2.05
N VAL A 117 10.39 15.08 -1.03
CA VAL A 117 9.11 14.37 -1.11
C VAL A 117 8.25 14.73 0.10
N ASP A 118 6.94 14.78 -0.08
CA ASP A 118 6.00 15.07 1.02
C ASP A 118 5.82 13.84 1.91
N VAL A 119 5.80 12.65 1.30
CA VAL A 119 5.60 11.37 2.00
C VAL A 119 6.59 10.34 1.48
N LEU A 120 7.49 9.87 2.35
CA LEU A 120 8.31 8.69 2.09
C LEU A 120 7.66 7.48 2.74
N VAL A 121 7.49 6.39 1.98
CA VAL A 121 6.98 5.13 2.52
C VAL A 121 7.94 4.00 2.18
N THR A 122 8.36 3.27 3.20
CA THR A 122 9.26 2.12 3.10
C THR A 122 8.55 0.89 3.67
N HIS A 123 8.88 -0.28 3.13
CA HIS A 123 8.62 -1.55 3.78
C HIS A 123 9.92 -2.18 4.31
#